data_AF-A0A542XG84-F1
#
_entry.id   AF-A0A542XG84-F1
#
_cell.length_a   1.000
_cell.length_b   1.000
_cell.length_c   1.000
_cell.angle_alpha   90.00
_cell.angle_beta   90.00
_cell.angle_gamma   90.00
#
_symmetry.space_group_name_H-M   'P 1'
#
loop_
_entity.id
_entity.type
_entity.pdbx_description
1 polymer ?
#
loop_
_entity_poly.entity_id
_entity_poly.type
_entity_poly.pdbx_seq_one_letter_code
_entity_poly.pdbx_strand_id
1 'polypeptide(L)'
;MAEKYPETPAGAEAFVRAYWSTYDEACQKPSKVPDLKSLAQPECASCKRLSDEIEGWVKKGAHQSGPSARVLKLKSESETDPGVVFALVDQLPGNVVTADGKVIDKISAQQVKMAMTLTWTDSGWKVARIQPYEGEL
;
A
#
# COMPACT_ATOMS: atom_id res chain seq x y z
N MET A 1 -12.42 -11.92 0.90
CA MET A 1 -11.19 -11.62 1.67
C MET A 1 -11.38 -11.83 3.17
N ALA A 2 -12.61 -11.77 3.69
CA ALA A 2 -12.92 -11.97 5.10
C ALA A 2 -12.36 -13.28 5.72
N GLU A 3 -12.39 -14.40 4.99
CA GLU A 3 -11.80 -15.67 5.50
C GLU A 3 -10.27 -15.64 5.59
N LYS A 4 -9.62 -14.86 4.72
CA LYS A 4 -8.16 -14.74 4.68
C LYS A 4 -7.62 -13.78 5.73
N TYR A 5 -8.39 -12.75 6.04
CA TYR A 5 -8.05 -11.71 7.02
C TYR A 5 -9.29 -11.50 7.91
N PRO A 6 -9.41 -12.20 9.04
CA PRO A 6 -10.58 -12.08 9.92
C PRO A 6 -10.68 -10.68 10.54
N GLU A 7 -11.85 -10.31 11.06
CA GLU A 7 -12.11 -9.03 11.75
C GLU A 7 -11.47 -9.04 13.14
N THR A 8 -10.14 -9.07 13.17
CA THR A 8 -9.31 -9.16 14.37
C THR A 8 -8.07 -8.29 14.17
N PRO A 9 -7.36 -7.91 15.25
CA PRO A 9 -6.09 -7.18 15.14
C PRO A 9 -5.09 -7.87 14.21
N ALA A 10 -4.87 -9.17 14.41
CA ALA A 10 -3.97 -9.95 13.55
C ALA A 10 -4.42 -9.99 12.08
N GLY A 11 -5.75 -10.05 11.84
CA GLY A 11 -6.30 -9.99 10.50
C GLY A 11 -6.13 -8.61 9.84
N ALA A 12 -6.31 -7.52 10.60
CA ALA A 12 -6.06 -6.16 10.15
C ALA A 12 -4.58 -5.94 9.76
N GLU A 13 -3.64 -6.40 10.59
CA GLU A 13 -2.21 -6.35 10.26
C GLU A 13 -1.87 -7.19 9.03
N ALA A 14 -2.41 -8.41 8.94
CA ALA A 14 -2.21 -9.28 7.77
C ALA A 14 -2.77 -8.64 6.49
N PHE A 15 -3.92 -7.97 6.58
CA PHE A 15 -4.49 -7.19 5.48
C PHE A 15 -3.60 -6.03 5.06
N VAL A 16 -3.08 -5.24 6.01
CA VAL A 16 -2.16 -4.12 5.71
C VAL A 16 -0.88 -4.62 5.05
N ARG A 17 -0.34 -5.75 5.49
CA ARG A 17 0.82 -6.38 4.83
C ARG A 17 0.50 -6.74 3.39
N ALA A 18 -0.68 -7.30 3.13
CA ALA A 18 -1.12 -7.65 1.80
C ALA A 18 -1.37 -6.42 0.91
N TYR A 19 -1.89 -5.32 1.47
CA TYR A 19 -2.03 -4.05 0.77
C TYR A 19 -0.68 -3.55 0.24
N TRP A 20 0.35 -3.49 1.09
CA TRP A 20 1.68 -3.05 0.68
C TRP A 20 2.37 -4.02 -0.28
N SER A 21 2.14 -5.32 -0.14
CA SER A 21 2.59 -6.31 -1.13
C SER A 21 1.93 -6.09 -2.49
N THR A 22 0.64 -5.73 -2.51
CA THR A 22 -0.09 -5.47 -3.76
C THR A 22 0.35 -4.14 -4.37
N TYR A 23 0.68 -3.14 -3.55
CA TYR A 23 1.30 -1.89 -3.99
C TYR A 23 2.66 -2.14 -4.67
N ASP A 24 3.54 -2.92 -4.03
CA ASP A 24 4.83 -3.32 -4.59
C ASP A 24 4.68 -4.01 -5.95
N GLU A 25 3.74 -4.95 -6.05
CA GLU A 25 3.41 -5.61 -7.32
C GLU A 25 2.86 -4.63 -8.37
N ALA A 26 1.99 -3.70 -7.98
CA ALA A 26 1.40 -2.71 -8.89
C ALA A 26 2.42 -1.72 -9.45
N CYS A 27 3.43 -1.34 -8.66
CA CYS A 27 4.53 -0.50 -9.16
C CYS A 27 5.35 -1.19 -10.25
N GLN A 28 5.46 -2.52 -10.22
CA GLN A 28 6.23 -3.30 -11.19
C GLN A 28 5.37 -3.80 -12.36
N LYS A 29 4.08 -4.07 -12.11
CA LYS A 29 3.17 -4.73 -13.06
C LYS A 29 1.90 -3.89 -13.23
N PRO A 30 1.71 -3.23 -14.39
CA PRO A 30 0.51 -2.45 -14.67
C PRO A 30 -0.81 -3.22 -14.45
N SER A 31 -0.82 -4.53 -14.68
CA SER A 31 -1.99 -5.40 -14.49
C SER A 31 -2.47 -5.52 -13.04
N LYS A 32 -1.66 -5.09 -12.07
CA LYS A 32 -1.95 -5.18 -10.63
C LYS A 32 -2.54 -3.90 -10.03
N VAL A 33 -2.62 -2.82 -10.82
CA VAL A 33 -3.27 -1.57 -10.40
C VAL A 33 -4.75 -1.77 -9.99
N PRO A 34 -5.58 -2.54 -10.73
CA PRO A 34 -6.96 -2.79 -10.31
C PRO A 34 -7.06 -3.54 -8.97
N ASP A 35 -6.16 -4.51 -8.73
CA ASP A 35 -6.07 -5.25 -7.48
C ASP A 35 -5.82 -4.28 -6.32
N LEU A 36 -4.83 -3.39 -6.45
CA LEU A 36 -4.51 -2.36 -5.43
C LEU A 36 -5.72 -1.45 -5.15
N LYS A 37 -6.39 -0.96 -6.19
CA LYS A 37 -7.57 -0.10 -6.05
C LYS A 37 -8.71 -0.81 -5.33
N SER A 38 -8.88 -2.11 -5.56
CA SER A 38 -9.91 -2.90 -4.91
C SER A 38 -9.71 -3.06 -3.40
N LEU A 39 -8.50 -2.80 -2.87
CA LEU A 39 -8.23 -2.90 -1.43
C LEU A 39 -8.54 -1.60 -0.66
N ALA A 40 -8.83 -0.50 -1.36
CA ALA A 40 -9.14 0.78 -0.75
C ALA A 40 -10.64 1.11 -0.85
N GLN A 41 -11.12 1.92 0.09
CA GLN A 41 -12.39 2.60 -0.06
C GLN A 41 -12.28 3.75 -1.08
N PRO A 42 -13.35 4.11 -1.80
CA PRO A 42 -13.35 5.20 -2.77
C PRO A 42 -12.90 6.55 -2.19
N GLU A 43 -13.20 6.81 -0.92
CA GLU A 43 -12.88 8.04 -0.20
C GLU A 43 -11.42 8.12 0.29
N CYS A 44 -10.63 7.04 0.18
CA CYS A 44 -9.24 7.05 0.62
C CYS A 44 -8.36 7.88 -0.34
N ALA A 45 -8.26 9.18 -0.08
CA ALA A 45 -7.49 10.12 -0.92
C ALA A 45 -6.02 9.72 -1.09
N SER A 46 -5.36 9.24 -0.03
CA SER A 46 -3.98 8.76 -0.07
C SER A 46 -3.84 7.50 -0.92
N CYS A 47 -4.78 6.55 -0.79
CA CYS A 47 -4.80 5.35 -1.62
C CYS A 47 -4.97 5.70 -3.10
N LYS A 48 -5.87 6.65 -3.39
CA LYS A 48 -6.08 7.18 -4.74
C LYS A 48 -4.80 7.79 -5.29
N ARG A 49 -4.12 8.65 -4.52
CA ARG A 49 -2.85 9.28 -4.93
C ARG A 49 -1.79 8.23 -5.29
N LEU A 50 -1.61 7.20 -4.46
CA LEU A 50 -0.68 6.10 -4.74
C LEU A 50 -1.03 5.38 -6.05
N SER A 51 -2.31 5.08 -6.27
CA SER A 51 -2.74 4.40 -7.50
C SER A 51 -2.64 5.29 -8.74
N ASP A 52 -2.96 6.59 -8.62
CA ASP A 52 -2.92 7.56 -9.72
C ASP A 52 -1.46 7.81 -10.18
N GLU A 53 -0.50 7.79 -9.24
CA GLU A 53 0.93 7.87 -9.54
C GLU A 53 1.40 6.68 -10.40
N ILE A 54 1.06 5.47 -9.98
CA ILE A 54 1.37 4.25 -10.74
C ILE A 54 0.72 4.31 -12.12
N GLU A 55 -0.57 4.70 -12.22
CA GLU A 55 -1.25 4.87 -13.51
C GLU A 55 -0.58 5.92 -14.40
N GLY A 56 0.00 6.97 -13.80
CA GLY A 56 0.82 7.95 -14.50
C GLY A 56 2.04 7.33 -15.17
N TRP A 57 2.68 6.35 -14.54
CA TRP A 57 3.78 5.57 -15.14
C TRP A 57 3.24 4.62 -16.22
N VAL A 58 2.14 3.91 -15.96
CA VAL A 58 1.51 3.00 -16.93
C VAL A 58 1.16 3.72 -18.23
N LYS A 59 0.58 4.93 -18.16
CA LYS A 59 0.25 5.76 -19.33
C LYS A 59 1.48 6.14 -20.17
N LYS A 60 2.66 6.18 -19.56
CA LYS A 60 3.95 6.43 -20.21
C LYS A 60 4.65 5.14 -20.68
N GLY A 61 4.01 3.98 -20.54
CA GLY A 61 4.62 2.68 -20.82
C GLY A 61 5.75 2.33 -19.84
N ALA A 62 5.65 2.83 -18.61
CA ALA A 62 6.69 2.71 -17.59
C ALA A 62 6.23 2.00 -16.32
N HIS A 63 7.20 1.49 -15.57
CA HIS A 63 7.04 0.76 -14.31
C HIS A 63 8.32 0.86 -13.47
N GLN A 64 8.28 0.49 -12.20
CA GLN A 64 9.50 0.37 -11.41
C GLN A 64 10.31 -0.86 -11.81
N SER A 65 11.62 -0.70 -11.95
CA SER A 65 12.54 -1.77 -12.35
C SER A 65 12.87 -2.78 -11.25
N GLY A 66 12.27 -2.64 -10.06
CA GLY A 66 12.55 -3.47 -8.90
C GLY A 66 11.55 -3.23 -7.77
N PRO A 67 11.78 -3.84 -6.59
CA PRO A 67 10.92 -3.67 -5.43
C PRO A 67 10.80 -2.20 -5.02
N SER A 68 9.59 -1.80 -4.67
CA SER A 68 9.20 -0.43 -4.34
C SER A 68 9.07 -0.20 -2.83
N ALA A 69 8.54 -1.19 -2.11
CA ALA A 69 8.24 -1.03 -0.69
C ALA A 69 8.31 -2.36 0.08
N ARG A 70 8.69 -2.27 1.35
CA ARG A 70 8.67 -3.38 2.29
C ARG A 70 8.12 -2.94 3.64
N VAL A 71 7.19 -3.71 4.18
CA VAL A 71 6.69 -3.49 5.55
C VAL A 71 7.74 -3.97 6.56
N LEU A 72 8.20 -3.07 7.44
CA LEU A 72 9.15 -3.38 8.51
C LEU A 72 8.46 -3.73 9.82
N LYS A 73 7.43 -2.97 10.18
CA LYS A 73 6.65 -3.17 11.41
C LYS A 73 5.18 -2.87 11.17
N LEU A 74 4.32 -3.58 11.88
CA LEU A 74 2.90 -3.34 11.99
C LEU A 74 2.50 -3.42 13.46
N LYS A 75 1.50 -2.64 13.84
CA LYS A 75 0.89 -2.68 15.16
C LYS A 75 -0.54 -2.17 15.07
N SER A 76 -1.52 -3.01 15.39
CA SER A 76 -2.89 -2.53 15.62
C SER A 76 -2.95 -1.57 16.81
N GLU A 77 -3.79 -0.55 16.71
CA GLU A 77 -3.97 0.45 17.78
C GLU A 77 -4.56 -0.17 19.05
N SER A 78 -5.53 -1.07 18.87
CA SER A 78 -6.23 -1.74 19.96
C SER A 78 -6.41 -3.23 19.67
N GLU A 79 -6.42 -4.04 20.74
CA GLU A 79 -6.78 -5.45 20.67
C GLU A 79 -8.30 -5.65 20.48
N THR A 80 -9.11 -4.65 20.85
CA THR A 80 -10.57 -4.72 20.81
C THR A 80 -11.19 -3.89 19.69
N ASP A 81 -10.44 -2.97 19.09
CA ASP A 81 -10.84 -2.20 17.91
C ASP A 81 -9.70 -2.19 16.88
N PRO A 82 -9.69 -3.15 15.94
CA PRO A 82 -8.60 -3.30 14.98
C PRO A 82 -8.69 -2.33 13.79
N GLY A 83 -9.61 -1.34 13.82
CA GLY A 83 -9.84 -0.40 12.74
C GLY A 83 -8.67 0.54 12.44
N VAL A 84 -7.61 0.56 13.25
CA VAL A 84 -6.40 1.35 12.98
C VAL A 84 -5.17 0.46 13.12
N VAL A 85 -4.31 0.49 12.10
CA VAL A 85 -3.01 -0.18 12.08
C VAL A 85 -1.91 0.84 11.81
N PHE A 86 -0.96 0.93 12.71
CA PHE A 86 0.27 1.69 12.50
C PHE A 86 1.27 0.83 11.72
N ALA A 87 1.91 1.42 10.71
CA ALA A 87 2.87 0.75 9.86
C ALA A 87 4.16 1.56 9.72
N LEU A 88 5.30 0.86 9.78
CA LEU A 88 6.60 1.35 9.33
C LEU A 88 6.89 0.67 8.00
N VAL A 89 6.95 1.46 6.93
CA VAL A 89 7.22 0.98 5.57
C VAL A 89 8.55 1.55 5.09
N ASP A 90 9.39 0.68 4.57
CA ASP A 90 10.66 0.99 3.91
C ASP A 90 10.38 1.18 2.42
N GLN A 91 10.37 2.43 1.95
CA GLN A 91 10.38 2.73 0.52
C GLN A 91 11.79 2.48 0.01
N LEU A 92 11.90 1.56 -0.95
CA LEU A 92 13.17 1.14 -1.50
C LEU A 92 13.59 2.06 -2.64
N PRO A 93 14.90 2.32 -2.82
CA PRO A 93 15.36 3.12 -3.94
C PRO A 93 15.18 2.32 -5.24
N GLY A 94 14.78 3.00 -6.31
CA GLY A 94 14.47 2.35 -7.58
C GLY A 94 14.39 3.31 -8.76
N ASN A 95 14.34 2.77 -9.96
CA ASN A 95 14.13 3.55 -11.18
C ASN A 95 12.73 3.26 -11.73
N VAL A 96 12.05 4.29 -12.21
CA VAL A 96 10.90 4.12 -13.10
C VAL A 96 11.42 4.09 -14.53
N VAL A 97 11.20 2.97 -15.22
CA VAL A 97 11.75 2.69 -16.55
C VAL A 97 10.64 2.42 -17.55
N THR A 98 10.82 2.89 -18.77
CA THR A 98 9.98 2.52 -19.93
C THR A 98 10.38 1.14 -20.47
N ALA A 99 9.57 0.58 -21.37
CA ALA A 99 9.79 -0.75 -21.95
C ALA A 99 11.14 -0.91 -22.70
N ASP A 100 11.72 0.18 -23.21
CA ASP A 100 13.04 0.23 -23.86
C ASP A 100 14.20 0.44 -22.87
N GLY A 101 13.92 0.47 -21.56
CA GLY A 101 14.92 0.61 -20.49
C GLY A 101 15.32 2.05 -20.17
N LYS A 102 14.69 3.06 -20.79
CA LYS A 102 14.97 4.47 -20.44
C LYS A 102 14.40 4.80 -19.06
N VAL A 103 15.25 5.36 -18.20
CA VAL A 103 14.85 5.88 -16.88
C VAL A 103 14.09 7.20 -17.07
N ILE A 104 12.86 7.27 -16.57
CA ILE A 104 12.02 8.48 -16.61
C ILE A 104 11.82 9.12 -15.24
N ASP A 105 12.11 8.38 -14.16
CA ASP A 105 12.06 8.88 -12.79
C ASP A 105 12.96 8.06 -11.85
N LYS A 106 13.32 8.62 -10.69
CA LYS A 106 14.13 7.98 -9.65
C LYS A 106 13.45 8.08 -8.30
N ILE A 107 13.26 6.93 -7.66
CA ILE A 107 12.68 6.81 -6.33
C ILE A 107 13.81 6.79 -5.32
N SER A 108 13.75 7.71 -4.34
CA SER A 108 14.70 7.75 -3.23
C SER A 108 14.27 6.82 -2.11
N ALA A 109 15.24 6.26 -1.37
CA ALA A 109 14.94 5.46 -0.19
C ALA A 109 14.42 6.34 0.94
N GLN A 110 13.38 5.89 1.64
CA GLN A 110 12.90 6.54 2.86
C GLN A 110 12.11 5.56 3.73
N GLN A 111 12.14 5.77 5.04
CA GLN A 111 11.24 5.09 5.95
C GLN A 111 10.03 5.98 6.25
N VAL A 112 8.84 5.42 6.08
CA VAL A 112 7.58 6.13 6.27
C VAL A 112 6.79 5.45 7.37
N LYS A 113 6.49 6.23 8.42
CA LYS A 113 5.54 5.85 9.45
C LYS A 113 4.16 6.37 9.10
N MET A 114 3.15 5.53 9.22
CA MET A 114 1.78 5.88 8.87
C MET A 114 0.77 5.17 9.75
N ALA A 115 -0.39 5.80 9.91
CA ALA A 115 -1.60 5.18 10.44
C ALA A 115 -2.51 4.84 9.26
N MET A 116 -2.95 3.59 9.20
CA MET A 116 -3.91 3.09 8.22
C MET A 116 -5.22 2.81 8.92
N THR A 117 -6.24 3.62 8.64
CA THR A 117 -7.61 3.36 9.09
C THR A 117 -8.26 2.38 8.12
N LEU A 118 -8.79 1.30 8.69
CA LEU A 118 -9.43 0.21 7.98
C LEU A 118 -10.94 0.20 8.30
N THR A 119 -11.72 -0.27 7.35
CA THR A 119 -13.14 -0.53 7.52
C THR A 119 -13.41 -1.99 7.20
N TRP A 120 -14.11 -2.68 8.10
CA TRP A 120 -14.64 -4.00 7.81
C TRP A 120 -15.90 -3.89 6.95
N THR A 121 -15.99 -4.69 5.90
CA THR A 121 -17.14 -4.75 4.99
C THR A 121 -17.55 -6.21 4.81
N ASP A 122 -18.70 -6.46 4.17
CA ASP A 122 -19.13 -7.82 3.81
C ASP A 122 -18.08 -8.56 2.94
N SER A 123 -17.22 -7.81 2.24
CA SER A 123 -16.14 -8.37 1.41
C SER A 123 -14.81 -8.60 2.16
N GLY A 124 -14.70 -8.09 3.40
CA GLY A 124 -13.51 -8.05 4.26
C GLY A 124 -12.99 -6.62 4.47
N TRP A 125 -11.77 -6.51 5.01
CA TRP A 125 -11.08 -5.24 5.24
C TRP A 125 -10.90 -4.39 3.96
N LYS A 126 -11.02 -3.07 4.13
CA LYS A 126 -10.70 -2.03 3.13
C LYS A 126 -9.93 -0.89 3.80
N VAL A 127 -8.97 -0.29 3.09
CA VAL A 127 -8.27 0.92 3.57
C VAL A 127 -9.15 2.15 3.35
N ALA A 128 -9.60 2.78 4.43
CA ALA A 128 -10.39 4.00 4.38
C ALA A 128 -9.51 5.26 4.38
N ARG A 129 -8.37 5.22 5.07
CA ARG A 129 -7.46 6.37 5.19
C ARG A 129 -6.03 5.94 5.43
N ILE A 130 -5.08 6.69 4.86
CA ILE A 130 -3.65 6.59 5.18
C ILE A 130 -3.18 7.99 5.52
N GLN A 131 -2.52 8.16 6.67
CA GLN A 131 -1.97 9.44 7.10
C GLN A 131 -0.60 9.26 7.77
N PRO A 132 0.27 10.28 7.74
CA PRO A 132 1.52 10.25 8.48
C PRO A 132 1.30 9.96 9.96
N TYR A 133 2.21 9.22 10.57
CA TYR A 133 2.21 8.93 12.00
C TYR A 133 3.57 9.25 12.59
N GLU A 134 3.60 10.09 13.61
CA GLU A 134 4.86 10.56 14.22
C GLU A 134 5.24 9.79 15.49
N GLY A 135 4.38 8.90 15.97
CA GLY A 135 4.63 8.13 17.20
C GLY A 135 5.60 6.94 17.03
N GLU A 136 5.73 6.18 18.11
CA GLU A 136 6.58 4.99 18.17
C GLU A 136 5.81 3.71 17.83
N LEU A 137 6.52 2.76 17.20
CA LEU A 137 6.01 1.48 16.70
C LEU A 137 6.66 0.30 17.41
#